data_AF-A0A1M6SEX7-F1
#
_entry.id   AF-A0A1M6SEX7-F1
#
_cell.length_a   1.000
_cell.length_b   1.000
_cell.length_c   1.000
_cell.angle_alpha   90.00
_cell.angle_beta   90.00
_cell.angle_gamma   90.00
#
_symmetry.space_group_name_H-M   'P 1'
#
loop_
_entity.id
_entity.type
_entity.pdbx_description
1 polymer ?
#
loop_
_entity_poly.entity_id
_entity_poly.type
_entity_poly.pdbx_seq_one_letter_code
_entity_poly.pdbx_strand_id
1 'polypeptide(L)' 'MRDLLEKVLNKGLNVSFSQEAGFAIIRITKGADIVASCSVGSSDFRSSVEESLQSLIMELDRKGL' A
#
# COMPACT_ATOMS: atom_id res chain seq x y z
N MET A 1 -4.40 9.54 -5.61
CA MET A 1 -4.22 8.09 -5.87
C MET A 1 -3.31 7.73 -7.04
N ARG A 2 -3.51 8.23 -8.29
CA ARG A 2 -2.66 7.86 -9.44
C ARG A 2 -1.18 8.15 -9.20
N ASP A 3 -0.85 9.34 -8.70
CA ASP A 3 0.51 9.75 -8.34
C ASP A 3 1.17 8.87 -7.27
N LEU A 4 0.39 8.35 -6.32
CA LEU A 4 0.90 7.49 -5.26
C LEU A 4 1.28 6.11 -5.81
N LEU A 5 0.43 5.54 -6.66
CA LEU A 5 0.73 4.29 -7.34
C LEU A 5 1.93 4.45 -8.29
N GLU A 6 2.02 5.55 -9.04
CA GLU A 6 3.17 5.83 -9.89
C GLU A 6 4.47 5.97 -9.08
N LYS A 7 4.44 6.58 -7.89
CA LYS A 7 5.61 6.62 -6.98
C LYS A 7 6.06 5.24 -6.52
N VAL A 8 5.12 4.37 -6.15
CA VAL A 8 5.42 3.00 -5.71
C VAL A 8 6.01 2.19 -6.87
N LEU A 9 5.38 2.28 -8.05
CA LEU A 9 5.86 1.61 -9.26
C LEU A 9 7.26 2.10 -9.69
N ASN A 10 7.53 3.40 -9.62
CA ASN A 10 8.85 3.96 -9.93
C ASN A 10 9.96 3.51 -8.96
N LYS A 11 9.62 3.08 -7.75
CA LYS A 11 10.56 2.47 -6.79
C LYS A 11 10.79 0.97 -7.04
N GLY A 12 10.19 0.40 -8.10
CA GLY A 12 10.24 -1.04 -8.39
C GLY A 12 9.43 -1.88 -7.40
N LEU A 13 8.47 -1.26 -6.73
CA LEU A 13 7.57 -1.90 -5.78
C LEU A 13 6.23 -2.20 -6.47
N ASN A 14 5.55 -3.24 -5.99
CA ASN A 14 4.27 -3.67 -6.51
C ASN A 14 3.19 -3.49 -5.44
N VAL A 15 1.99 -3.08 -5.85
CA VAL A 15 0.84 -2.92 -4.95
C VAL A 15 -0.21 -3.97 -5.30
N SER A 16 -0.58 -4.79 -4.32
CA SER A 16 -1.67 -5.76 -4.46
C SER A 16 -2.79 -5.46 -3.49
N PHE A 17 -4.03 -5.55 -3.97
CA PHE A 17 -5.24 -5.42 -3.19
C PHE A 17 -5.88 -6.80 -3.04
N SER A 18 -6.12 -7.22 -1.82
CA SER A 18 -6.71 -8.52 -1.49
C SER A 18 -7.79 -8.35 -0.43
N GLN A 19 -8.72 -9.30 -0.33
CA GLN A 19 -9.72 -9.31 0.74
C GLN A 19 -9.52 -10.56 1.59
N GLU A 20 -9.28 -10.39 2.90
CA GLU A 20 -9.04 -11.49 3.83
C GLU A 20 -9.92 -11.32 5.06
N ALA A 21 -10.61 -12.41 5.45
CA ALA A 21 -11.51 -12.43 6.60
C ALA A 21 -12.56 -11.29 6.61
N GLY A 22 -12.97 -10.81 5.44
CA GLY A 22 -13.93 -9.71 5.28
C GLY A 22 -13.30 -8.30 5.25
N PHE A 23 -12.00 -8.16 5.48
CA PHE A 23 -11.28 -6.89 5.44
C PHE A 23 -10.54 -6.73 4.11
N ALA A 24 -10.55 -5.51 3.57
CA ALA A 24 -9.67 -5.18 2.48
C ALA A 24 -8.24 -4.99 3.00
N ILE A 25 -7.26 -5.59 2.34
CA ILE A 25 -5.84 -5.52 2.67
C ILE A 25 -5.06 -5.01 1.46
N ILE A 26 -4.21 -4.02 1.71
CA ILE A 26 -3.21 -3.53 0.76
C ILE A 26 -1.87 -4.14 1.15
N ARG A 27 -1.17 -4.75 0.19
CA ARG A 27 0.22 -5.17 0.35
C ARG A 27 1.09 -4.47 -0.66
N ILE A 28 2.27 -4.06 -0.20
CA ILE A 28 3.36 -3.57 -1.03
C ILE A 28 4.45 -4.65 -1.02
N THR A 29 4.84 -5.10 -2.20
CA THR A 29 5.89 -6.09 -2.38
C THR A 29 7.08 -5.52 -3.14
N LYS A 30 8.28 -6.04 -2.88
CA LYS A 30 9.50 -5.76 -3.64
C LYS A 30 10.04 -7.11 -4.13
N GLY A 31 9.78 -7.45 -5.40
CA GLY A 31 10.05 -8.80 -5.89
C GLY A 31 9.15 -9.83 -5.21
N ALA A 32 9.74 -10.77 -4.48
CA ALA A 32 9.02 -11.81 -3.73
C ALA A 32 8.69 -11.43 -2.27
N ASP A 33 9.29 -10.36 -1.76
CA ASP A 33 9.16 -9.97 -0.35
C ASP A 33 8.02 -8.99 -0.12
N ILE A 34 7.24 -9.20 0.94
CA ILE A 34 6.24 -8.25 1.42
C ILE A 34 6.96 -7.22 2.29
N VAL A 35 7.06 -5.98 1.81
CA VAL A 35 7.75 -4.90 2.53
C VAL A 35 6.80 -4.09 3.42
N ALA A 36 5.51 -4.09 3.10
CA ALA A 36 4.51 -3.36 3.87
C ALA A 36 3.09 -3.94 3.64
N SER A 37 2.25 -3.96 4.68
CA SER A 37 0.86 -4.40 4.56
C SER A 37 -0.05 -3.64 5.53
N CYS A 38 -1.26 -3.28 5.10
CA CYS A 38 -2.23 -2.57 5.92
C CYS A 38 -3.65 -3.07 5.63
N SER A 39 -4.46 -3.24 6.67
CA SER A 39 -5.90 -3.45 6.55
C SER A 39 -6.63 -2.12 6.44
N VAL A 40 -7.57 -2.04 5.51
CA VAL A 40 -8.35 -0.85 5.19
C VAL A 40 -9.70 -0.95 5.92
N GLY A 41 -10.02 0.08 6.71
CA GLY A 41 -11.32 0.21 7.37
C GLY A 41 -12.47 0.40 6.38
N SER A 42 -13.67 -0.06 6.75
CA SER A 42 -14.82 -0.20 5.84
C SER A 42 -15.65 1.07 5.62
N SER A 43 -15.36 2.20 6.27
CA SER A 43 -16.27 3.37 6.16
C SER A 43 -16.10 4.14 4.86
N ASP A 44 -14.89 4.21 4.30
CA ASP A 44 -14.61 4.87 3.00
C ASP A 44 -13.37 4.26 2.35
N PHE A 45 -13.54 3.12 1.67
CA PHE A 45 -12.45 2.33 1.07
C PHE A 45 -11.45 3.18 0.29
N ARG A 46 -11.91 4.15 -0.51
CA ARG A 46 -11.04 5.00 -1.33
C ARG A 46 -10.14 5.91 -0.49
N SER A 47 -10.72 6.61 0.48
CA SER A 47 -9.99 7.52 1.37
C SER A 47 -9.06 6.74 2.29
N SER A 48 -9.53 5.63 2.85
CA SER A 48 -8.73 4.75 3.68
C SER A 48 -7.58 4.10 2.90
N VAL A 49 -7.78 3.70 1.64
CA VAL A 49 -6.69 3.22 0.77
C VAL A 49 -5.66 4.32 0.55
N GLU A 50 -6.08 5.53 0.22
CA GLU A 50 -5.19 6.64 -0.07
C GLU A 50 -4.33 7.02 1.16
N GLU A 51 -4.94 7.11 2.34
CA GLU A 51 -4.25 7.37 3.61
C GLU A 51 -3.28 6.24 3.99
N SER A 52 -3.74 4.99 3.93
CA SER A 52 -2.90 3.82 4.23
C SER A 52 -1.70 3.74 3.30
N LEU A 53 -1.91 3.95 2.00
CA LEU A 53 -0.87 3.84 0.98
C LEU A 53 0.14 5.00 1.09
N GLN A 54 -0.34 6.22 1.40
CA GLN A 54 0.54 7.36 1.69
C GLN A 54 1.39 7.11 2.96
N SER A 55 0.81 6.56 4.01
CA SER A 55 1.53 6.19 5.24
C SER A 55 2.61 5.14 4.96
N LEU A 56 2.25 4.07 4.21
CA LEU A 56 3.18 3.01 3.83
C LEU A 56 4.35 3.55 2.97
N ILE A 57 4.08 4.43 2.00
CA ILE A 57 5.14 5.09 1.21
C ILE A 57 6.06 5.90 2.12
N MET A 58 5.53 6.69 3.05
CA MET A 58 6.34 7.47 3.99
C MET A 58 7.20 6.59 4.89
N GLU A 59 6.69 5.42 5.31
CA GLU A 59 7.49 4.44 6.05
C GLU A 59 8.60 3.83 5.20
N LEU A 60 8.32 3.54 3.93
CA LEU A 60 9.32 3.02 2.98
C LEU A 60 10.41 4.05 2.70
N ASP A 61 10.05 5.32 2.49
CA ASP A 61 11.00 6.43 2.34
C ASP A 61 11.86 6.60 3.61
N ARG A 62 11.26 6.51 4.80
CA ARG A 62 12.01 6.51 6.06
C ARG A 62 12.98 5.33 6.20
N LYS A 63 12.64 4.18 5.64
CA LYS A 63 13.49 2.98 5.61
C LYS A 63 14.57 3.02 4.50
N GLY A 64 14.58 4.07 3.66
CA GLY A 64 15.54 4.22 2.56
C GLY A 64 15.29 3.24 1.40
N LEU A 65 14.04 2.78 1.23
CA LEU A 65 13.62 1.83 0.19
C LEU A 65 13.01 2.50 -1.04
#